data_AF-A0A9W3CSM4-F1
#
_entry.id   AF-A0A9W3CSM4-F1
#
_cell.length_a   1.000
_cell.length_b   1.000
_cell.length_c   1.000
_cell.angle_alpha   90.00
_cell.angle_beta   90.00
_cell.angle_gamma   90.00
#
_symmetry.space_group_name_H-M   'P 1'
#
loop_
_entity.id
_entity.type
_entity.pdbx_description
1 polymer ?
#
loop_
_entity_poly.entity_id
_entity_poly.type
_entity_poly.pdbx_seq_one_letter_code
_entity_poly.pdbx_strand_id
1 'polypeptide(L)'
;MNDCPIPEGYDARLVRPSLERAFKELGYSGPVSITFLCRPKDIPDHRLLALSSSGVEFAHTPPWVHYNRMMTEFEEWAEDNPAPATIMIISDYVASSQSTSALLCIQLQKSNYNCFLAYSARPFEMPVLLTSAEWLWESLLEVSNTKRHILHKCVESEFTGMFSCLLCIFDCESLDDFKEHLSSKEHTKEDNMMNSHFQSAHLHRRLNKIANYYHKVGYPPPKTKRKREDSTLEGFSP
;
A
#
# COMPACT_ATOMS: atom_id res chain seq x y z
N MET A 1 -1.14 8.10 -4.27
CA MET A 1 -1.65 7.19 -5.31
C MET A 1 -1.38 7.84 -6.65
N ASN A 2 -0.20 7.57 -7.21
CA ASN A 2 0.13 7.97 -8.58
C ASN A 2 -0.01 6.80 -9.55
N ASP A 3 0.01 5.58 -9.03
CA ASP A 3 -0.11 4.35 -9.82
C ASP A 3 -1.59 4.01 -9.99
N CYS A 4 -1.99 3.69 -11.22
CA CYS A 4 -3.37 3.31 -11.56
C CYS A 4 -4.45 4.30 -11.06
N PRO A 5 -4.39 5.59 -11.44
CA PRO A 5 -5.43 6.54 -11.08
C PRO A 5 -6.79 6.11 -11.65
N ILE A 6 -7.87 6.33 -10.90
CA ILE A 6 -9.20 6.14 -11.47
C ILE A 6 -9.39 7.19 -12.58
N PRO A 7 -9.76 6.80 -13.82
CA PRO A 7 -9.91 7.72 -14.94
C PRO A 7 -10.89 8.85 -14.66
N GLU A 8 -10.70 9.99 -15.30
CA GLU A 8 -11.62 11.12 -15.20
C GLU A 8 -13.01 10.74 -15.75
N GLY A 9 -14.06 11.18 -15.07
CA GLY A 9 -15.44 10.82 -15.42
C GLY A 9 -15.85 9.37 -15.13
N TYR A 10 -14.94 8.52 -14.66
CA TYR A 10 -15.28 7.16 -14.23
C TYR A 10 -15.95 7.16 -12.86
N ASP A 11 -17.07 6.46 -12.73
CA ASP A 11 -17.78 6.27 -11.47
C ASP A 11 -17.00 5.30 -10.58
N ALA A 12 -16.40 5.82 -9.51
CA ALA A 12 -15.54 5.04 -8.64
C ALA A 12 -16.27 3.89 -7.92
N ARG A 13 -17.61 3.95 -7.80
CA ARG A 13 -18.44 2.84 -7.29
C ARG A 13 -18.32 1.58 -8.15
N LEU A 14 -17.89 1.71 -9.40
CA LEU A 14 -17.72 0.60 -10.34
C LEU A 14 -16.36 -0.08 -10.24
N VAL A 15 -15.45 0.37 -9.36
CA VAL A 15 -14.15 -0.29 -9.18
C VAL A 15 -14.31 -1.71 -8.65
N ARG A 16 -14.97 -1.91 -7.49
CA ARG A 16 -15.24 -3.27 -6.97
C ARG A 16 -15.94 -4.16 -8.00
N PRO A 17 -17.09 -3.74 -8.60
CA PRO A 17 -17.76 -4.56 -9.62
C PRO A 17 -16.89 -4.96 -10.82
N SER A 18 -15.96 -4.08 -11.22
CA SER A 18 -15.03 -4.39 -12.32
C SER A 18 -14.02 -5.46 -11.92
N LEU A 19 -13.49 -5.38 -10.70
CA LEU A 19 -12.55 -6.36 -10.13
C LEU A 19 -13.22 -7.72 -9.93
N GLU A 20 -14.37 -7.75 -9.26
CA GLU A 20 -15.15 -8.98 -9.02
C GLU A 20 -15.52 -9.67 -10.32
N ARG A 21 -15.86 -8.90 -11.36
CA ARG A 21 -16.14 -9.44 -12.68
C ARG A 21 -14.91 -10.08 -13.31
N ALA A 22 -13.76 -9.43 -13.27
CA ALA A 22 -12.53 -9.99 -13.81
C ALA A 22 -12.16 -11.31 -13.11
N PHE A 23 -12.35 -11.38 -11.78
CA PHE A 23 -12.20 -12.62 -11.02
C PHE A 23 -13.19 -13.70 -11.46
N LYS A 24 -14.47 -13.33 -11.64
CA LYS A 24 -15.50 -14.26 -12.13
C LYS A 24 -15.22 -14.80 -13.52
N GLU A 25 -14.69 -13.99 -14.43
CA GLU A 25 -14.29 -14.42 -15.79
C GLU A 25 -13.14 -15.44 -15.77
N LEU A 26 -12.31 -15.44 -14.72
CA LEU A 26 -11.31 -16.47 -14.44
C LEU A 26 -11.83 -17.66 -13.61
N GLY A 27 -13.12 -17.68 -13.29
CA GLY A 27 -13.77 -18.76 -12.53
C GLY A 27 -13.76 -18.60 -11.01
N TYR A 28 -13.36 -17.44 -10.48
CA TYR A 28 -13.39 -17.17 -9.04
C TYR A 28 -14.76 -16.63 -8.60
N SER A 29 -15.35 -17.28 -7.60
CA SER A 29 -16.65 -16.91 -7.02
C SER A 29 -16.63 -16.77 -5.50
N GLY A 30 -15.43 -16.74 -4.91
CA GLY A 30 -15.24 -16.56 -3.47
C GLY A 30 -15.46 -15.11 -3.00
N PRO A 31 -15.40 -14.86 -1.68
CA PRO A 31 -15.45 -13.50 -1.13
C PRO A 31 -14.26 -12.67 -1.62
N VAL A 32 -14.48 -11.36 -1.76
CA VAL A 32 -13.47 -10.39 -2.22
C VAL A 32 -13.37 -9.27 -1.18
N SER A 33 -12.18 -9.12 -0.59
CA SER A 33 -11.77 -7.95 0.18
C SER A 33 -10.92 -7.03 -0.72
N ILE A 34 -11.10 -5.72 -0.58
CA ILE A 34 -10.38 -4.72 -1.39
C ILE A 34 -9.92 -3.61 -0.45
N THR A 35 -8.61 -3.56 -0.20
CA THR A 35 -7.99 -2.50 0.60
C THR A 35 -7.28 -1.50 -0.29
N PHE A 36 -7.64 -0.23 -0.16
CA PHE A 36 -7.08 0.88 -0.88
C PHE A 36 -6.02 1.60 -0.04
N LEU A 37 -4.75 1.34 -0.33
CA LEU A 37 -3.62 1.95 0.37
C LEU A 37 -3.32 3.34 -0.17
N CYS A 38 -3.59 4.38 0.61
CA CYS A 38 -3.48 5.75 0.10
C CYS A 38 -3.10 6.81 1.12
N ARG A 39 -2.74 7.98 0.60
CA ARG A 39 -2.75 9.22 1.38
C ARG A 39 -4.04 9.96 1.06
N PRO A 40 -4.84 10.36 2.07
CA PRO A 40 -6.10 11.05 1.79
C PRO A 40 -5.93 12.37 1.06
N LYS A 41 -4.79 13.03 1.20
CA LYS A 41 -4.47 14.27 0.46
C LYS A 41 -4.35 14.07 -1.06
N ASP A 42 -4.25 12.83 -1.53
CA ASP A 42 -4.06 12.52 -2.96
C ASP A 42 -5.39 12.29 -3.71
N ILE A 43 -6.52 12.14 -3.00
CA ILE A 43 -7.79 11.70 -3.60
C ILE A 43 -8.93 12.62 -3.15
N PRO A 44 -9.71 13.19 -4.08
CA PRO A 44 -10.88 13.99 -3.73
C PRO A 44 -11.91 13.17 -2.93
N ASP A 45 -12.52 13.80 -1.93
CA ASP A 45 -13.49 13.18 -1.01
C ASP A 45 -14.61 12.41 -1.70
N HIS A 46 -15.19 12.99 -2.76
CA HIS A 46 -16.27 12.35 -3.49
C HIS A 46 -15.86 10.99 -4.08
N ARG A 47 -14.57 10.80 -4.42
CA ARG A 47 -14.05 9.51 -4.91
C ARG A 47 -13.81 8.54 -3.76
N LEU A 48 -13.29 9.02 -2.63
CA LEU A 48 -13.11 8.21 -1.42
C LEU A 48 -14.47 7.65 -0.96
N LEU A 49 -15.47 8.51 -0.85
CA LEU A 49 -16.84 8.13 -0.47
C LEU A 49 -17.47 7.18 -1.50
N ALA A 50 -17.30 7.45 -2.80
CA ALA A 50 -17.82 6.58 -3.85
C ALA A 50 -17.22 5.16 -3.78
N LEU A 51 -15.91 5.04 -3.59
CA LEU A 51 -15.25 3.75 -3.38
C LEU A 51 -15.71 3.06 -2.09
N SER A 52 -15.73 3.77 -0.96
CA SER A 52 -16.16 3.23 0.34
C SER A 52 -17.61 2.73 0.28
N SER A 53 -18.51 3.46 -0.40
CA SER A 53 -19.90 3.03 -0.60
C SER A 53 -20.04 1.75 -1.43
N SER A 54 -18.98 1.32 -2.12
CA SER A 54 -18.90 0.04 -2.83
C SER A 54 -18.13 -1.02 -2.05
N GLY A 55 -17.90 -0.84 -0.75
CA GLY A 55 -17.22 -1.82 0.09
C GLY A 55 -15.71 -1.93 -0.20
N VAL A 56 -15.08 -0.83 -0.63
CA VAL A 56 -13.62 -0.70 -0.71
C VAL A 56 -13.13 -0.04 0.58
N GLU A 57 -12.25 -0.73 1.30
CA GLU A 57 -11.65 -0.23 2.53
C GLU A 57 -10.50 0.73 2.22
N PHE A 58 -10.23 1.66 3.12
CA PHE A 58 -9.17 2.65 2.96
C PHE A 58 -8.17 2.56 4.08
N ALA A 59 -6.91 2.33 3.73
CA ALA A 59 -5.84 2.21 4.71
C ALA A 59 -4.79 3.32 4.48
N HIS A 60 -4.66 4.22 5.44
CA HIS A 60 -3.64 5.25 5.40
C HIS A 60 -2.25 4.68 5.73
N THR A 61 -1.29 4.93 4.83
CA THR A 61 0.12 4.60 5.03
C THR A 61 1.03 5.79 4.71
N PRO A 62 1.98 6.14 5.58
CA PRO A 62 3.02 7.10 5.25
C PRO A 62 3.96 6.57 4.14
N PRO A 63 4.43 7.42 3.20
CA PRO A 63 5.23 6.98 2.04
C PRO A 63 6.47 6.16 2.36
N TRP A 64 7.17 6.48 3.44
CA TRP A 64 8.43 5.82 3.81
C TRP A 64 8.26 4.42 4.39
N VAL A 65 7.03 4.04 4.76
CA VAL A 65 6.70 2.68 5.23
C VAL A 65 5.70 1.96 4.35
N HIS A 66 5.27 2.56 3.23
CA HIS A 66 4.22 2.03 2.35
C HIS A 66 4.40 0.54 2.04
N TYR A 67 5.61 0.13 1.63
CA TYR A 67 5.92 -1.28 1.37
C TYR A 67 5.84 -2.19 2.61
N ASN A 68 6.41 -1.76 3.74
CA ASN A 68 6.36 -2.56 4.96
C ASN A 68 4.92 -2.73 5.43
N ARG A 69 4.06 -1.73 5.21
CA ARG A 69 2.64 -1.80 5.53
C ARG A 69 1.86 -2.69 4.56
N MET A 70 2.18 -2.66 3.26
CA MET A 70 1.65 -3.66 2.32
C MET A 70 1.98 -5.11 2.75
N MET A 71 3.21 -5.33 3.24
CA MET A 71 3.60 -6.63 3.78
C MET A 71 2.79 -7.02 5.01
N THR A 72 2.67 -6.13 6.00
CA THR A 72 1.89 -6.40 7.21
C THR A 72 0.42 -6.67 6.89
N GLU A 73 -0.19 -5.87 6.02
CA GLU A 73 -1.57 -6.07 5.56
C GLU A 73 -1.76 -7.46 4.92
N PHE A 74 -0.82 -7.86 4.07
CA PHE A 74 -0.83 -9.19 3.47
C PHE A 74 -0.67 -10.29 4.52
N GLU A 75 0.25 -10.14 5.46
CA GLU A 75 0.51 -11.12 6.52
C GLU A 75 -0.73 -11.31 7.41
N GLU A 76 -1.37 -10.22 7.83
CA GLU A 76 -2.61 -10.24 8.61
C GLU A 76 -3.76 -10.89 7.83
N TRP A 77 -3.98 -10.48 6.56
CA TRP A 77 -5.00 -11.10 5.71
C TRP A 77 -4.76 -12.61 5.50
N ALA A 78 -3.49 -13.03 5.37
CA ALA A 78 -3.10 -14.41 5.15
C ALA A 78 -3.36 -15.33 6.35
N GLU A 79 -3.49 -14.79 7.58
CA GLU A 79 -3.83 -15.57 8.77
C GLU A 79 -5.22 -16.20 8.64
N ASP A 80 -6.17 -15.42 8.11
CA ASP A 80 -7.56 -15.86 7.88
C ASP A 80 -7.77 -16.53 6.52
N ASN A 81 -6.86 -16.32 5.57
CA ASN A 81 -6.98 -16.77 4.18
C ASN A 81 -5.77 -17.62 3.73
N PRO A 82 -5.52 -18.79 4.34
CA PRO A 82 -4.39 -19.62 3.97
C PRO A 82 -4.46 -20.13 2.53
N ALA A 83 -3.31 -20.44 1.95
CA ALA A 83 -3.25 -21.00 0.60
C ALA A 83 -4.05 -22.33 0.47
N PRO A 84 -4.75 -22.56 -0.65
CA PRO A 84 -4.76 -21.76 -1.88
C PRO A 84 -5.78 -20.61 -1.82
N ALA A 85 -5.29 -19.38 -1.75
CA ALA A 85 -6.08 -18.16 -1.94
C ALA A 85 -5.46 -17.29 -3.05
N THR A 86 -6.19 -16.24 -3.44
CA THR A 86 -5.80 -15.40 -4.59
C THR A 86 -5.64 -13.95 -4.16
N ILE A 87 -4.56 -13.32 -4.60
CA ILE A 87 -4.26 -11.92 -4.33
C ILE A 87 -4.07 -11.21 -5.66
N MET A 88 -4.70 -10.04 -5.79
CA MET A 88 -4.45 -9.12 -6.88
C MET A 88 -3.71 -7.90 -6.36
N ILE A 89 -2.59 -7.57 -6.99
CA ILE A 89 -1.86 -6.34 -6.72
C ILE A 89 -2.15 -5.34 -7.85
N ILE A 90 -2.49 -4.10 -7.49
CA ILE A 90 -2.74 -3.01 -8.44
C ILE A 90 -1.67 -1.94 -8.18
N SER A 91 -0.59 -1.95 -8.95
CA SER A 91 0.51 -0.97 -8.82
C SER A 91 1.48 -1.07 -10.00
N ASP A 92 2.11 0.06 -10.33
CA ASP A 92 3.15 0.14 -11.36
C ASP A 92 4.54 -0.23 -10.80
N TYR A 93 4.75 -0.20 -9.48
CA TYR A 93 6.06 -0.40 -8.85
C TYR A 93 6.30 -1.79 -8.27
N VAL A 94 5.24 -2.57 -8.01
CA VAL A 94 5.38 -3.83 -7.26
C VAL A 94 6.14 -4.91 -8.05
N ALA A 95 6.23 -4.76 -9.36
CA ALA A 95 6.88 -5.70 -10.25
C ALA A 95 8.40 -5.49 -10.46
N SER A 96 8.97 -4.33 -10.10
CA SER A 96 10.39 -4.06 -10.41
C SER A 96 11.34 -4.81 -9.47
N SER A 97 12.36 -5.46 -10.05
CA SER A 97 13.44 -6.13 -9.31
C SER A 97 14.24 -5.19 -8.39
N GLN A 98 14.16 -3.88 -8.63
CA GLN A 98 14.86 -2.84 -7.87
C GLN A 98 13.99 -2.25 -6.74
N SER A 99 12.72 -2.65 -6.68
CA SER A 99 11.77 -2.17 -5.70
C SER A 99 11.84 -2.99 -4.41
N THR A 100 11.57 -2.35 -3.26
CA THR A 100 11.40 -3.07 -1.99
C THR A 100 10.24 -4.06 -2.04
N SER A 101 9.29 -3.86 -2.96
CA SER A 101 8.16 -4.75 -3.28
C SER A 101 8.54 -6.15 -3.72
N ALA A 102 9.74 -6.37 -4.24
CA ALA A 102 10.17 -7.70 -4.68
C ALA A 102 10.10 -8.75 -3.55
N LEU A 103 10.30 -8.33 -2.29
CA LEU A 103 10.20 -9.22 -1.13
C LEU A 103 8.77 -9.74 -0.89
N LEU A 104 7.74 -8.91 -1.07
CA LEU A 104 6.33 -9.32 -1.03
C LEU A 104 6.05 -10.35 -2.13
N CYS A 105 6.50 -10.08 -3.35
CA CYS A 105 6.30 -10.98 -4.48
C CYS A 105 6.95 -12.36 -4.23
N ILE A 106 8.18 -12.37 -3.71
CA ILE A 106 8.88 -13.60 -3.33
C ILE A 106 8.10 -14.36 -2.26
N GLN A 107 7.57 -13.65 -1.25
CA GLN A 107 6.81 -14.27 -0.17
C GLN A 107 5.51 -14.90 -0.68
N LEU A 108 4.74 -14.17 -1.50
CA LEU A 108 3.50 -14.67 -2.10
C LEU A 108 3.73 -15.98 -2.87
N GLN A 109 4.79 -16.02 -3.68
CA GLN A 109 5.16 -17.21 -4.44
C GLN A 109 5.58 -18.37 -3.56
N LYS A 110 6.41 -18.12 -2.53
CA LYS A 110 6.85 -19.17 -1.60
C LYS A 110 5.70 -19.76 -0.81
N SER A 111 4.70 -18.94 -0.49
CA SER A 111 3.48 -19.34 0.21
C SER A 111 2.41 -19.92 -0.71
N ASN A 112 2.70 -20.10 -2.00
CA ASN A 112 1.82 -20.76 -2.97
C ASN A 112 0.45 -20.07 -3.18
N TYR A 113 0.42 -18.73 -3.09
CA TYR A 113 -0.74 -17.93 -3.46
C TYR A 113 -0.86 -17.77 -4.97
N ASN A 114 -2.10 -17.77 -5.49
CA ASN A 114 -2.35 -17.37 -6.86
C ASN A 114 -2.28 -15.84 -6.95
N CYS A 115 -1.48 -15.33 -7.87
CA CYS A 115 -1.21 -13.90 -7.94
C CYS A 115 -1.70 -13.29 -9.25
N PHE A 116 -2.41 -12.18 -9.14
CA PHE A 116 -2.86 -11.34 -10.25
C PHE A 116 -2.19 -9.98 -10.17
N LEU A 117 -2.05 -9.32 -11.33
CA LEU A 117 -1.44 -7.99 -11.40
C LEU A 117 -2.25 -7.08 -12.31
N ALA A 118 -2.49 -5.84 -11.85
CA ALA A 118 -2.88 -4.75 -12.75
C ALA A 118 -1.93 -3.56 -12.61
N TYR A 119 -1.73 -2.88 -13.73
CA TYR A 119 -0.83 -1.76 -13.86
C TYR A 119 -1.42 -0.72 -14.83
N SER A 120 -1.05 0.54 -14.68
CA SER A 120 -1.49 1.63 -15.56
C SER A 120 -0.78 1.55 -16.91
N ALA A 121 0.49 1.14 -16.90
CA ALA A 121 1.29 0.93 -18.09
C ALA A 121 2.09 -0.36 -17.94
N ARG A 122 2.23 -1.11 -19.04
CA ARG A 122 2.97 -2.37 -19.03
C ARG A 122 4.41 -2.15 -18.54
N PRO A 123 4.86 -2.87 -17.51
CA PRO A 123 6.24 -2.78 -17.05
C PRO A 123 7.23 -3.10 -18.17
N PHE A 124 8.31 -2.33 -18.26
CA PHE A 124 9.38 -2.60 -19.23
C PHE A 124 10.24 -3.81 -18.82
N GLU A 125 10.40 -4.01 -17.52
CA GLU A 125 11.05 -5.19 -16.94
C GLU A 125 10.02 -6.28 -16.66
N MET A 126 10.41 -7.55 -16.79
CA MET A 126 9.57 -8.66 -16.36
C MET A 126 9.33 -8.57 -14.84
N PRO A 127 8.07 -8.66 -14.37
CA PRO A 127 7.79 -8.69 -12.95
C PRO A 127 8.55 -9.80 -12.22
N VAL A 128 9.03 -9.52 -11.01
CA VAL A 128 9.52 -10.59 -10.10
C VAL A 128 8.40 -11.55 -9.73
N LEU A 129 7.16 -11.03 -9.65
CA LEU A 129 5.95 -11.78 -9.35
C LEU A 129 5.53 -12.66 -10.53
N LEU A 130 5.45 -13.97 -10.33
CA LEU A 130 4.80 -14.88 -11.25
C LEU A 130 3.29 -14.70 -11.15
N THR A 131 2.68 -14.25 -12.24
CA THR A 131 1.26 -13.93 -12.33
C THR A 131 0.49 -15.01 -13.07
N SER A 132 -0.72 -15.31 -12.61
CA SER A 132 -1.67 -16.20 -13.29
C SER A 132 -2.54 -15.43 -14.30
N ALA A 133 -2.69 -14.12 -14.12
CA ALA A 133 -3.38 -13.22 -15.04
C ALA A 133 -2.96 -11.76 -14.81
N GLU A 134 -3.06 -10.94 -15.86
CA GLU A 134 -2.68 -9.53 -15.85
C GLU A 134 -3.66 -8.64 -16.60
N TRP A 135 -3.79 -7.38 -16.17
CA TRP A 135 -4.61 -6.37 -16.84
C TRP A 135 -3.92 -5.02 -16.94
N LEU A 136 -4.19 -4.32 -18.04
CA LEU A 136 -4.09 -2.86 -18.05
C LEU A 136 -5.26 -2.29 -17.22
N TRP A 137 -4.94 -1.39 -16.30
CA TRP A 137 -5.91 -0.79 -15.38
C TRP A 137 -7.10 -0.16 -16.11
N GLU A 138 -6.86 0.61 -17.16
CA GLU A 138 -7.94 1.24 -17.94
C GLU A 138 -8.85 0.19 -18.58
N SER A 139 -8.28 -0.85 -19.18
CA SER A 139 -9.06 -1.95 -19.80
C SER A 139 -9.88 -2.72 -18.77
N LEU A 140 -9.37 -2.88 -17.54
CA LEU A 140 -10.09 -3.51 -16.44
C LEU A 140 -11.35 -2.71 -16.07
N LEU A 141 -11.28 -1.38 -16.12
CA LEU A 141 -12.39 -0.48 -15.81
C LEU A 141 -13.36 -0.28 -16.99
N GLU A 142 -12.89 -0.29 -18.24
CA GLU A 142 -13.73 -0.08 -19.44
C GLU A 142 -14.81 -1.13 -19.65
N VAL A 143 -14.52 -2.37 -19.25
CA VAL A 143 -15.41 -3.54 -19.43
C VAL A 143 -16.73 -3.39 -18.65
N SER A 144 -16.78 -2.49 -17.66
CA SER A 144 -18.00 -2.13 -16.93
C SER A 144 -18.89 -1.13 -17.69
N ASN A 145 -18.29 -0.20 -18.45
CA ASN A 145 -18.98 0.86 -19.18
C ASN A 145 -19.82 0.31 -20.35
N THR A 146 -19.30 -0.70 -21.07
CA THR A 146 -19.96 -1.29 -22.25
C THR A 146 -21.19 -2.14 -21.93
N LYS A 147 -21.32 -2.66 -20.70
CA LYS A 147 -22.50 -3.43 -20.26
C LYS A 147 -23.51 -2.63 -19.44
N ARG A 148 -23.38 -1.29 -19.35
CA ARG A 148 -24.38 -0.41 -18.71
C ARG A 148 -25.80 -0.63 -19.21
N HIS A 149 -25.99 -1.12 -20.43
CA HIS A 149 -27.32 -1.40 -20.99
C HIS A 149 -27.99 -2.70 -20.51
N ILE A 150 -27.30 -3.57 -19.75
CA ILE A 150 -27.84 -4.91 -19.41
C ILE A 150 -27.97 -5.14 -17.88
N LEU A 151 -27.30 -4.37 -17.02
CA LEU A 151 -27.29 -4.62 -15.57
C LEU A 151 -27.79 -3.41 -14.76
N HIS A 152 -29.09 -3.11 -14.82
CA HIS A 152 -29.76 -2.18 -13.90
C HIS A 152 -30.28 -2.90 -12.62
N LYS A 153 -29.43 -3.72 -11.99
CA LYS A 153 -29.73 -4.21 -10.64
C LYS A 153 -28.44 -4.68 -9.94
N CYS A 154 -27.56 -3.74 -9.63
CA CYS A 154 -26.68 -3.96 -8.48
C CYS A 154 -27.59 -3.93 -7.26
N VAL A 155 -27.72 -5.07 -6.59
CA VAL A 155 -28.24 -5.10 -5.22
C VAL A 155 -27.31 -4.19 -4.43
N GLU A 156 -27.87 -3.14 -3.84
CA GLU A 156 -27.19 -2.34 -2.81
C GLU A 156 -26.85 -3.32 -1.69
N SER A 157 -25.62 -3.81 -1.71
CA SER A 157 -25.09 -4.62 -0.62
C SER A 157 -24.61 -3.65 0.47
N GLU A 158 -24.91 -3.98 1.72
CA GLU A 158 -24.58 -3.19 2.92
C GLU A 158 -23.07 -3.16 3.23
N PHE A 159 -22.19 -3.22 2.23
CA PHE A 159 -20.75 -3.11 2.44
C PHE A 159 -20.36 -1.64 2.38
N THR A 160 -20.37 -0.97 3.53
CA THR A 160 -19.67 0.31 3.68
C THR A 160 -18.22 0.00 4.04
N GLY A 161 -17.28 0.35 3.18
CA GLY A 161 -15.86 0.18 3.42
C GLY A 161 -15.37 1.10 4.53
N MET A 162 -14.57 0.57 5.45
CA MET A 162 -14.03 1.30 6.59
C MET A 162 -12.82 2.16 6.20
N PHE A 163 -12.52 3.17 7.03
CA PHE A 163 -11.30 3.96 6.94
C PHE A 163 -10.37 3.59 8.11
N SER A 164 -9.12 3.27 7.85
CA SER A 164 -8.16 2.85 8.86
C SER A 164 -6.82 3.57 8.70
N CYS A 165 -6.12 3.76 9.82
CA CYS A 165 -4.78 4.31 9.87
C CYS A 165 -3.81 3.22 10.30
N LEU A 166 -3.08 2.63 9.35
CA LEU A 166 -2.11 1.56 9.66
C LEU A 166 -0.90 2.07 10.46
N LEU A 167 -0.66 3.38 10.47
CA LEU A 167 0.37 3.97 11.32
C LEU A 167 -0.03 3.91 12.81
N CYS A 168 -1.26 4.31 13.12
CA CYS A 168 -1.77 4.41 14.49
C CYS A 168 -2.52 3.15 14.94
N ILE A 169 -2.78 2.21 14.04
CA ILE A 169 -3.62 1.02 14.26
C ILE A 169 -4.99 1.46 14.78
N PHE A 170 -5.67 2.28 13.97
CA PHE A 170 -6.90 2.95 14.37
C PHE A 170 -7.93 2.94 13.23
N ASP A 171 -9.13 2.46 13.53
CA ASP A 171 -10.25 2.43 12.60
C ASP A 171 -11.19 3.61 12.83
N CYS A 172 -11.75 4.12 11.73
CA CYS A 172 -12.62 5.28 11.67
C CYS A 172 -13.93 4.89 10.97
N GLU A 173 -15.05 5.26 11.57
CA GLU A 173 -16.39 4.96 11.05
C GLU A 173 -16.79 5.88 9.89
N SER A 174 -16.20 7.07 9.81
CA SER A 174 -16.49 8.05 8.76
C SER A 174 -15.22 8.68 8.16
N LEU A 175 -15.37 9.27 6.97
CA LEU A 175 -14.31 10.04 6.32
C LEU A 175 -13.92 11.28 7.16
N ASP A 176 -14.88 11.86 7.87
CA ASP A 176 -14.63 13.04 8.70
C ASP A 176 -13.78 12.68 9.93
N ASP A 177 -14.13 11.60 10.64
CA ASP A 177 -13.34 11.08 11.77
C ASP A 177 -11.92 10.72 11.33
N PHE A 178 -11.81 10.10 10.15
CA PHE A 178 -10.53 9.75 9.57
C PHE A 178 -9.66 10.98 9.28
N LYS A 179 -10.25 12.04 8.72
CA LYS A 179 -9.52 13.29 8.45
C LYS A 179 -9.15 14.03 9.72
N GLU A 180 -10.04 14.04 10.71
CA GLU A 180 -9.77 14.61 12.03
C GLU A 180 -8.59 13.87 12.69
N HIS A 181 -8.62 12.53 12.67
CA HIS A 181 -7.53 11.69 13.15
C HIS A 181 -6.20 12.04 12.47
N LEU A 182 -6.16 12.08 11.14
CA LEU A 182 -4.93 12.39 10.40
C LEU A 182 -4.43 13.83 10.61
N SER A 183 -5.30 14.73 11.06
CA SER A 183 -4.96 16.11 11.40
C SER A 183 -4.58 16.29 12.87
N SER A 184 -4.72 15.24 13.69
CA SER A 184 -4.45 15.27 15.12
C SER A 184 -2.95 15.44 15.42
N LYS A 185 -2.66 15.97 16.61
CA LYS A 185 -1.28 16.13 17.10
C LYS A 185 -0.66 14.77 17.41
N GLU A 186 -1.48 13.83 17.84
CA GLU A 186 -1.14 12.44 18.17
C GLU A 186 -0.64 11.72 16.91
N HIS A 187 -1.42 11.77 15.82
CA HIS A 187 -1.00 11.21 14.54
C HIS A 187 0.30 11.87 14.05
N THR A 188 0.37 13.20 14.09
CA THR A 188 1.57 13.94 13.68
C THR A 188 2.81 13.54 14.49
N LYS A 189 2.65 13.31 15.80
CA LYS A 189 3.75 12.90 16.68
C LYS A 189 4.22 11.48 16.34
N GLU A 190 3.28 10.56 16.14
CA GLU A 190 3.57 9.17 15.78
C GLU A 190 4.29 9.09 14.42
N ASP A 191 3.79 9.84 13.44
CA ASP A 191 4.36 9.92 12.09
C ASP A 191 5.82 10.41 12.13
N ASN A 192 6.08 11.48 12.88
CA ASN A 192 7.43 12.01 13.08
C ASN A 192 8.35 11.03 13.82
N MET A 193 7.85 10.38 14.87
CA MET A 193 8.61 9.39 15.63
C MET A 193 9.02 8.24 14.72
N MET A 194 8.07 7.64 13.99
CA MET A 194 8.33 6.52 13.10
C MET A 194 9.23 6.89 11.92
N ASN A 195 9.08 8.09 11.36
CA ASN A 195 9.98 8.61 10.33
C ASN A 195 11.42 8.74 10.85
N SER A 196 11.61 9.28 12.07
CA SER A 196 12.94 9.43 12.67
C SER A 196 13.63 8.07 12.88
N HIS A 197 12.89 7.07 13.37
CA HIS A 197 13.38 5.70 13.52
C HIS A 197 13.76 5.09 12.18
N PHE A 198 12.92 5.25 11.15
CA PHE A 198 13.18 4.76 9.80
C PHE A 198 14.46 5.37 9.21
N GLN A 199 14.62 6.68 9.31
CA GLN A 199 15.81 7.39 8.82
C GLN A 199 17.09 6.96 9.54
N SER A 200 17.01 6.81 10.87
CA SER A 200 18.14 6.31 11.68
C SER A 200 18.53 4.89 11.30
N ALA A 201 17.56 3.98 11.16
CA ALA A 201 17.80 2.61 10.73
C ALA A 201 18.40 2.54 9.31
N HIS A 202 17.92 3.38 8.38
CA HIS A 202 18.46 3.48 7.04
C HIS A 202 19.90 4.00 7.03
N LEU A 203 20.20 5.05 7.81
CA LEU A 203 21.56 5.57 7.98
C LEU A 203 22.49 4.49 8.54
N HIS A 204 22.06 3.78 9.58
CA HIS A 204 22.84 2.71 10.21
C HIS A 204 23.13 1.58 9.22
N ARG A 205 22.14 1.11 8.45
CA ARG A 205 22.34 0.11 7.38
C ARG A 205 23.35 0.59 6.33
N ARG A 206 23.28 1.86 5.92
CA ARG A 206 24.22 2.44 4.95
C ARG A 206 25.65 2.48 5.51
N LEU A 207 25.82 2.94 6.75
CA LEU A 207 27.12 2.96 7.42
C LEU A 207 27.71 1.56 7.56
N ASN A 208 26.89 0.56 7.92
CA ASN A 208 27.33 -0.84 8.01
C ASN A 208 27.78 -1.39 6.64
N LYS A 209 27.04 -1.09 5.56
CA LYS A 209 27.47 -1.47 4.19
C LYS A 209 28.80 -0.83 3.81
N ILE A 210 28.99 0.45 4.12
CA ILE A 210 30.24 1.18 3.86
C ILE A 210 31.39 0.56 4.65
N ALA A 211 31.21 0.34 5.96
CA ALA A 211 32.22 -0.29 6.81
C ALA A 211 32.61 -1.69 6.30
N ASN A 212 31.62 -2.50 5.91
CA ASN A 212 31.85 -3.83 5.33
C ASN A 212 32.61 -3.77 4.00
N TYR A 213 32.35 -2.77 3.15
CA TYR A 213 33.13 -2.55 1.93
C TYR A 213 34.58 -2.24 2.25
N TYR A 214 34.85 -1.24 3.11
CA TYR A 214 36.20 -0.84 3.52
C TYR A 214 36.98 -2.00 4.16
N HIS A 215 36.32 -2.80 5.01
CA HIS A 215 36.89 -4.03 5.56
C HIS A 215 37.28 -5.03 4.46
N LYS A 216 36.42 -5.24 3.45
CA LYS A 216 36.70 -6.17 2.34
C LYS A 216 37.83 -5.70 1.42
N VAL A 217 37.95 -4.40 1.17
CA VAL A 217 38.96 -3.84 0.26
C VAL A 217 40.28 -3.45 0.95
N GLY A 218 40.41 -3.66 2.27
CA GLY A 218 41.63 -3.39 3.04
C GLY A 218 41.94 -1.90 3.25
N TYR A 219 40.99 -1.01 2.98
CA TYR A 219 41.15 0.42 3.20
C TYR A 219 40.58 0.83 4.57
N PRO A 220 41.23 1.73 5.32
CA PRO A 220 40.68 2.22 6.58
C PRO A 220 39.40 3.04 6.32
N PRO A 221 38.33 2.83 7.11
CA PRO A 221 37.08 3.56 6.93
C PRO A 221 37.27 5.06 7.20
N PRO A 222 36.50 5.95 6.53
CA PRO A 222 36.55 7.39 6.77
C PRO A 222 36.25 7.72 8.24
N LYS A 223 37.08 8.56 8.87
CA LYS A 223 36.82 9.04 10.25
C LYS A 223 35.51 9.85 10.25
N THR A 224 34.44 9.30 10.82
CA THR A 224 33.19 10.04 11.05
C THR A 224 33.45 11.15 12.08
N LYS A 225 33.31 12.42 11.68
CA LYS A 225 33.31 13.53 12.63
C LYS A 225 32.05 13.42 13.49
N ARG A 226 32.17 12.97 14.74
CA ARG A 226 31.12 13.14 15.75
C ARG A 226 30.86 14.65 15.90
N LYS A 227 29.65 15.12 15.59
CA LYS A 227 29.19 16.42 16.10
C LYS A 227 29.09 16.27 17.62
N ARG A 228 29.78 17.12 18.37
CA ARG A 228 29.57 17.30 19.81
C ARG A 228 28.11 17.70 20.01
N GLU A 229 27.37 16.94 20.80
CA GLU A 229 26.18 17.46 21.47
C GLU A 229 26.68 18.41 22.56
N ASP A 230 26.30 19.69 22.48
CA ASP A 230 26.56 20.66 23.54
C ASP A 230 25.66 20.33 24.72
N SER A 231 26.26 19.71 25.73
CA SER A 231 25.69 19.58 27.07
C SER A 231 25.79 20.92 27.79
N THR A 232 24.72 21.70 27.82
CA THR A 232 24.56 22.79 28.80
C THR A 232 23.70 22.27 29.95
N LEU A 233 24.38 21.69 30.94
CA LEU A 233 23.88 21.58 32.32
C LEU A 233 24.32 22.86 33.05
N GLU A 234 23.46 23.87 33.08
CA GLU A 234 23.44 24.87 34.16
C GLU A 234 22.33 24.41 35.11
N GLY A 235 22.56 24.07 36.37
CA GLY A 235 23.26 24.87 37.38
C GLY A 235 22.22 25.30 38.42
N PHE A 236 21.63 24.35 39.14
CA PHE A 236 20.82 24.64 40.32
C PHE A 236 21.63 24.31 41.58
N SER A 237 22.05 25.34 42.31
CA SER A 237 22.14 25.33 43.77
C SER A 237 22.33 26.75 44.28
N PRO A 238 21.83 27.04 45.48
CA PRO A 238 22.74 27.50 46.53
C PRO A 238 23.33 26.35 47.33
#